data_AF-A0A951P9Y0-F1
#
_entry.id   AF-A0A951P9Y0-F1
#
_cell.length_a   1.000
_cell.length_b   1.000
_cell.length_c   1.000
_cell.angle_alpha   90.00
_cell.angle_beta   90.00
_cell.angle_gamma   90.00
#
_symmetry.space_group_name_H-M   'P 1'
#
loop_
_entity.id
_entity.type
_entity.pdbx_description
1 polymer ?
#
loop_
_entity_poly.entity_id
_entity_poly.type
_entity_poly.pdbx_seq_one_letter_code
_entity_poly.pdbx_strand_id
1 'polypeptide(L)'
;MVNTKHELLSAEETAKILDVNLKRLYAVCTAFDARNDDEWDLIEGEHFEWLNQSLGTRIFYEEGAMAIAKYLQETARASVFSQLFESVIERLTHRRKRIKQMLVRRRIVRECQDGVVVRGELVFVDRRRTIRILDTNGKGLNAARKREQENDSLDGRNQLKIGKDFDIIDGVEYWSQSGMVRIAKNMSEKLAQKSRKAWTEAVCEVYEDAINQQRKYLDSFDARVQRAMDQVKAAANRKCQVTLERQRPHAPFDMHIHHLFDRSTRPDLAARHDNLLAMHEDIHQGFHKWHGSSGCEPQHFVEYLTSVEGWRFEKPKMAAHLQNLMNRFEKLQRDFENRPFIS
;
A
#
# COMPACT_ATOMS: atom_id res chain seq x y z
N MET A 1 24.18 16.32 -4.59
CA MET A 1 24.60 15.16 -3.77
C MET A 1 23.34 14.39 -3.41
N VAL A 2 23.16 13.19 -3.94
CA VAL A 2 22.01 12.34 -3.60
C VAL A 2 22.36 11.64 -2.30
N ASN A 3 21.80 12.12 -1.20
CA ASN A 3 21.87 11.42 0.08
C ASN A 3 20.90 10.23 0.01
N THR A 4 21.31 9.13 -0.62
CA THR A 4 20.69 7.84 -0.40
C THR A 4 21.00 7.46 1.04
N LYS A 5 20.09 7.76 1.98
CA LYS A 5 20.08 7.12 3.29
C LYS A 5 20.08 5.62 3.05
N HIS A 6 21.25 4.99 3.14
CA HIS A 6 21.34 3.54 3.20
C HIS A 6 20.56 3.13 4.46
N GLU A 7 19.59 2.23 4.31
CA GLU A 7 18.81 1.73 5.45
C GLU A 7 19.76 0.93 6.34
N LEU A 8 20.19 1.58 7.43
CA LEU A 8 21.04 1.02 8.48
C LEU A 8 20.48 -0.31 9.00
N LEU A 9 21.37 -1.23 9.32
CA LEU A 9 21.10 -2.53 9.91
C LEU A 9 21.06 -2.40 11.42
N SER A 10 20.04 -2.98 12.06
CA SER A 10 20.10 -3.19 13.51
C SER A 10 21.27 -4.13 13.88
N ALA A 11 21.68 -4.11 15.15
CA ALA A 11 22.70 -5.05 15.63
C ALA A 11 22.25 -6.51 15.48
N GLU A 12 20.96 -6.78 15.70
CA GLU A 12 20.36 -8.10 15.50
C GLU A 12 20.38 -8.53 14.03
N GLU A 13 20.03 -7.64 13.11
CA GLU A 13 20.11 -7.93 11.67
C GLU A 13 21.55 -8.12 11.22
N THR A 14 22.49 -7.31 11.72
CA THR A 14 23.92 -7.41 11.40
C THR A 14 24.47 -8.74 11.88
N ALA A 15 24.18 -9.14 13.12
CA ALA A 15 24.57 -10.43 13.67
C ALA A 15 24.01 -11.59 12.83
N LYS A 16 22.73 -11.49 12.42
CA LYS A 16 22.09 -12.47 11.55
C LYS A 16 22.74 -12.53 10.15
N ILE A 17 23.11 -11.39 9.56
CA ILE A 17 23.79 -11.35 8.26
C ILE A 17 25.17 -12.03 8.38
N LEU A 18 25.90 -11.76 9.46
CA LEU A 18 27.22 -12.31 9.76
C LEU A 18 27.20 -13.77 10.27
N ASP A 19 26.02 -14.37 10.46
CA ASP A 19 25.86 -15.71 11.04
C ASP A 19 26.48 -15.87 12.44
N VAL A 20 26.45 -14.81 13.24
CA VAL A 20 26.94 -14.80 14.62
C VAL A 20 25.81 -14.42 15.59
N ASN A 21 25.98 -14.74 16.87
CA ASN A 21 25.09 -14.22 17.89
C ASN A 21 25.48 -12.78 18.29
N LEU A 22 24.54 -12.05 18.90
CA LEU A 22 24.71 -10.64 19.27
C LEU A 22 25.91 -10.42 20.22
N LYS A 23 26.15 -11.36 21.15
CA LYS A 23 27.30 -11.30 22.08
C LYS A 23 28.61 -11.36 21.31
N ARG A 24 28.72 -12.22 20.30
CA ARG A 24 29.91 -12.35 19.46
C ARG A 24 30.10 -11.12 18.58
N LEU A 25 29.03 -10.55 18.02
CA LEU A 25 29.09 -9.29 17.26
C LEU A 25 29.73 -8.19 18.11
N TYR A 26 29.20 -7.93 19.31
CA TYR A 26 29.75 -6.89 20.18
C TYR A 26 31.17 -7.19 20.69
N ALA A 27 31.50 -8.47 20.93
CA ALA A 27 32.88 -8.84 21.27
C ALA A 27 33.86 -8.51 20.13
N VAL A 28 33.44 -8.64 18.87
CA VAL A 28 34.22 -8.20 17.72
C VAL A 28 34.31 -6.68 17.69
N CYS A 29 33.21 -5.95 17.84
CA CYS A 29 33.24 -4.48 17.90
C CYS A 29 34.20 -3.96 18.99
N THR A 30 34.20 -4.57 20.18
CA THR A 30 35.15 -4.24 21.24
C THR A 30 36.60 -4.54 20.84
N ALA A 31 36.85 -5.58 20.03
CA ALA A 31 38.18 -5.87 19.54
C ALA A 31 38.69 -4.78 18.57
N PHE A 32 37.81 -4.27 17.69
CA PHE A 32 38.08 -3.10 16.85
C PHE A 32 38.34 -1.85 17.70
N ASP A 33 37.52 -1.59 18.72
CA ASP A 33 37.67 -0.40 19.58
C ASP A 33 38.93 -0.43 20.48
N ALA A 34 39.53 -1.61 20.69
CA ALA A 34 40.61 -1.80 21.65
C ALA A 34 42.00 -1.44 21.11
N ARG A 35 42.17 -1.28 19.79
CA ARG A 35 43.47 -1.06 19.14
C ARG A 35 43.37 0.09 18.14
N ASN A 36 44.01 1.21 18.45
CA ASN A 36 44.02 2.39 17.57
C ASN A 36 45.06 2.29 16.43
N ASP A 37 45.88 1.23 16.39
CA ASP A 37 47.04 1.09 15.50
C ASP A 37 47.08 -0.21 14.69
N ASP A 38 45.97 -0.97 14.64
CA ASP A 38 45.88 -2.14 13.76
C ASP A 38 45.21 -1.80 12.41
N GLU A 39 45.21 -2.77 11.50
CA GLU A 39 44.64 -2.59 10.15
C GLU A 39 43.10 -2.61 10.12
N TRP A 40 42.45 -2.81 11.27
CA TRP A 40 41.02 -3.07 11.39
C TRP A 40 40.33 -1.92 12.13
N ASP A 41 39.60 -1.09 11.38
CA ASP A 41 38.87 0.04 11.97
C ASP A 41 37.36 0.01 11.67
N LEU A 42 36.55 0.37 12.66
CA LEU A 42 35.13 0.68 12.50
C LEU A 42 34.94 2.18 12.78
N ILE A 43 34.64 2.93 11.72
CA ILE A 43 34.51 4.39 11.77
C ILE A 43 33.04 4.77 11.89
N GLU A 44 32.70 5.63 12.85
CA GLU A 44 31.36 6.20 12.99
C GLU A 44 31.03 7.10 11.78
N GLY A 45 29.83 6.96 11.22
CA GLY A 45 29.40 7.65 9.99
C GLY A 45 29.76 6.93 8.69
N GLU A 46 30.64 5.92 8.75
CA GLU A 46 31.02 5.08 7.58
C GLU A 46 30.62 3.62 7.76
N HIS A 47 30.93 3.05 8.92
CA HIS A 47 30.69 1.64 9.23
C HIS A 47 29.49 1.47 10.18
N PHE A 48 29.27 2.41 11.09
CA PHE A 48 28.13 2.37 12.01
C PHE A 48 27.72 3.77 12.48
N GLU A 49 26.58 3.84 13.18
CA GLU A 49 26.12 4.99 13.96
C GLU A 49 25.79 4.52 15.39
N TRP A 50 25.94 5.39 16.39
CA TRP A 50 25.45 5.09 17.73
C TRP A 50 23.93 5.22 17.80
N LEU A 51 23.26 4.13 18.14
CA LEU A 51 21.86 4.19 18.54
C LEU A 51 21.74 4.64 20.01
N ASN A 52 22.63 4.12 20.85
CA ASN A 52 22.77 4.56 22.24
C ASN A 52 24.21 4.35 22.72
N GLN A 53 24.96 5.44 22.80
CA GLN A 53 26.37 5.42 23.19
C GLN A 53 26.56 4.94 24.65
N SER A 54 25.66 5.31 25.57
CA SER A 54 25.76 4.90 26.98
C SER A 54 25.57 3.39 27.19
N LEU A 55 24.81 2.74 26.30
CA LEU A 55 24.59 1.30 26.30
C LEU A 55 25.51 0.56 25.33
N GLY A 56 26.42 1.26 24.65
CA GLY A 56 27.29 0.68 23.62
C GLY A 56 26.53 0.10 22.41
N THR A 57 25.30 0.56 22.14
CA THR A 57 24.45 -0.01 21.09
C THR A 57 24.67 0.70 19.75
N ARG A 58 25.00 -0.08 18.72
CA ARG A 58 25.32 0.39 17.36
C ARG A 58 24.25 -0.04 16.35
N ILE A 59 24.06 0.77 15.30
CA ILE A 59 23.40 0.38 14.06
C ILE A 59 24.42 0.50 12.92
N PHE A 60 24.39 -0.41 11.95
CA PHE A 60 25.50 -0.62 11.04
C PHE A 60 25.14 -0.24 9.61
N TYR A 61 26.09 0.37 8.90
CA TYR A 61 26.07 0.41 7.45
C TYR A 61 26.40 -0.97 6.89
N GLU A 62 26.10 -1.23 5.62
CA GLU A 62 26.46 -2.50 5.00
C GLU A 62 27.98 -2.64 4.91
N GLU A 63 28.68 -1.53 4.74
CA GLU A 63 30.13 -1.38 4.79
C GLU A 63 30.69 -1.85 6.14
N GLY A 64 30.04 -1.52 7.25
CA GLY A 64 30.42 -2.03 8.58
C GLY A 64 30.21 -3.53 8.72
N ALA A 65 29.12 -4.08 8.18
CA ALA A 65 28.92 -5.53 8.15
C ALA A 65 30.01 -6.23 7.31
N MET A 66 30.42 -5.64 6.19
CA MET A 66 31.49 -6.15 5.33
C MET A 66 32.86 -6.13 6.04
N ALA A 67 33.19 -5.05 6.74
CA ALA A 67 34.43 -4.92 7.52
C ALA A 67 34.51 -6.01 8.62
N ILE A 68 33.43 -6.22 9.35
CA ILE A 68 33.34 -7.26 10.39
C ILE A 68 33.45 -8.66 9.79
N ALA A 69 32.82 -8.91 8.64
CA ALA A 69 32.91 -10.19 7.95
C ALA A 69 34.35 -10.53 7.55
N LYS A 70 35.06 -9.55 7.00
CA LYS A 70 36.46 -9.69 6.59
C LYS A 70 37.38 -9.96 7.79
N TYR A 71 37.20 -9.20 8.89
CA TYR A 71 37.92 -9.45 10.13
C TYR A 71 37.71 -10.87 10.66
N LEU A 72 36.46 -11.34 10.69
CA LEU A 72 36.13 -12.69 11.15
C LEU A 72 36.76 -13.77 10.26
N GLN A 73 36.81 -13.54 8.94
CA GLN A 73 37.43 -14.46 7.99
C GLN A 73 38.96 -14.56 8.19
N GLU A 74 39.63 -13.44 8.43
CA GLU A 74 41.10 -13.37 8.55
C GLU A 74 41.61 -13.75 9.94
N THR A 75 40.84 -13.50 11.01
CA THR A 75 41.23 -13.79 12.39
C THR A 75 40.78 -15.14 12.92
N ALA A 76 39.81 -15.79 12.27
CA ALA A 76 39.37 -17.12 12.66
C ALA A 76 40.22 -18.23 12.03
N ARG A 77 40.34 -19.38 12.71
CA ARG A 77 41.04 -20.55 12.17
C ARG A 77 40.41 -20.93 10.82
N ALA A 78 41.26 -21.02 9.80
CA ALA A 78 40.96 -20.98 8.36
C ALA A 78 39.81 -21.88 7.81
N SER A 79 39.24 -22.81 8.59
CA SER A 79 38.16 -23.69 8.12
C SER A 79 36.74 -23.22 8.45
N VAL A 80 36.53 -22.38 9.48
CA VAL A 80 35.17 -22.08 9.96
C VAL A 80 34.51 -20.93 9.20
N PHE A 81 35.28 -19.94 8.74
CA PHE A 81 34.76 -18.71 8.14
C PHE A 81 35.28 -18.44 6.72
N SER A 82 35.84 -19.44 6.06
CA SER A 82 36.45 -19.29 4.72
C SER A 82 35.49 -18.76 3.65
N GLN A 83 34.18 -18.95 3.81
CA GLN A 83 33.12 -18.49 2.91
C GLN A 83 32.20 -17.42 3.53
N LEU A 84 32.56 -16.87 4.70
CA LEU A 84 31.71 -15.93 5.42
C LEU A 84 31.49 -14.66 4.60
N PHE A 85 32.55 -14.11 4.01
CA PHE A 85 32.50 -12.86 3.27
C PHE A 85 31.58 -12.95 2.05
N GLU A 86 31.69 -14.03 1.26
CA GLU A 86 30.82 -14.33 0.12
C GLU A 86 29.36 -14.50 0.58
N SER A 87 29.14 -15.22 1.70
CA SER A 87 27.81 -15.41 2.27
C SER A 87 27.18 -14.09 2.73
N VAL A 88 27.97 -13.18 3.28
CA VAL A 88 27.51 -11.85 3.70
C VAL A 88 27.14 -11.00 2.48
N ILE A 89 27.96 -10.99 1.42
CA ILE A 89 27.63 -10.32 0.16
C ILE A 89 26.31 -10.84 -0.41
N GLU A 90 26.12 -12.16 -0.44
CA GLU A 90 24.89 -12.80 -0.90
C GLU A 90 23.68 -12.37 -0.04
N ARG A 91 23.78 -12.45 1.29
CA ARG A 91 22.70 -12.05 2.21
C ARG A 91 22.35 -10.57 2.08
N LEU A 92 23.33 -9.68 1.95
CA LEU A 92 23.12 -8.24 1.71
C LEU A 92 22.43 -8.00 0.35
N THR A 93 22.85 -8.72 -0.69
CA THR A 93 22.23 -8.65 -2.02
C THR A 93 20.77 -9.09 -1.98
N HIS A 94 20.47 -10.22 -1.31
CA HIS A 94 19.10 -10.69 -1.10
C HIS A 94 18.27 -9.71 -0.27
N ARG A 95 18.84 -9.09 0.77
CA ARG A 95 18.18 -8.04 1.56
C ARG A 95 17.76 -6.86 0.67
N ARG A 96 18.71 -6.31 -0.09
CA ARG A 96 18.45 -5.19 -1.03
C ARG A 96 17.37 -5.56 -2.04
N LYS A 97 17.39 -6.79 -2.58
CA LYS A 97 16.36 -7.31 -3.48
C LYS A 97 14.98 -7.36 -2.81
N ARG A 98 14.88 -7.93 -1.60
CA ARG A 98 13.63 -8.05 -0.83
C ARG A 98 13.02 -6.69 -0.49
N ILE A 99 13.83 -5.72 -0.06
CA ILE A 99 13.35 -4.35 0.22
C ILE A 99 12.77 -3.73 -1.05
N LYS A 100 13.46 -3.89 -2.18
CA LYS A 100 12.99 -3.37 -3.47
C LYS A 100 11.67 -4.00 -3.91
N GLN A 101 11.57 -5.32 -3.84
CA GLN A 101 10.33 -6.06 -4.10
C GLN A 101 9.18 -5.55 -3.22
N MET A 102 9.42 -5.30 -1.93
CA MET A 102 8.42 -4.73 -1.02
C MET A 102 7.98 -3.33 -1.44
N LEU A 103 8.92 -2.45 -1.79
CA LEU A 103 8.61 -1.08 -2.24
C LEU A 103 7.80 -1.10 -3.55
N VAL A 104 8.17 -1.96 -4.50
CA VAL A 104 7.45 -2.16 -5.75
C VAL A 104 6.05 -2.71 -5.49
N ARG A 105 5.90 -3.73 -4.65
CA ARG A 105 4.59 -4.29 -4.27
C ARG A 105 3.69 -3.23 -3.67
N ARG A 106 4.21 -2.40 -2.75
CA ARG A 106 3.47 -1.27 -2.17
C ARG A 106 3.03 -0.27 -3.24
N ARG A 107 3.88 0.01 -4.24
CA ARG A 107 3.51 0.88 -5.36
C ARG A 107 2.41 0.26 -6.21
N ILE A 108 2.51 -1.01 -6.59
CA ILE A 108 1.47 -1.70 -7.38
C ILE A 108 0.12 -1.65 -6.66
N VAL A 109 0.09 -2.02 -5.37
CA VAL A 109 -1.14 -1.99 -4.58
C VAL A 109 -1.73 -0.58 -4.59
N ARG A 110 -0.93 0.45 -4.29
CA ARG A 110 -1.38 1.85 -4.29
C ARG A 110 -1.96 2.27 -5.64
N GLU A 111 -1.29 1.92 -6.73
CA GLU A 111 -1.71 2.35 -8.07
C GLU A 111 -2.93 1.58 -8.59
N CYS A 112 -3.28 0.46 -7.95
CA CYS A 112 -4.35 -0.45 -8.38
C CYS A 112 -5.45 -0.57 -7.32
N GLN A 113 -5.55 0.38 -6.39
CA GLN A 113 -6.60 0.34 -5.37
C GLN A 113 -7.98 0.49 -6.01
N ASP A 114 -8.06 1.28 -7.08
CA ASP A 114 -9.23 1.47 -7.92
C ASP A 114 -8.87 1.90 -9.36
N GLY A 115 -9.89 2.22 -10.16
CA GLY A 115 -9.74 2.71 -11.53
C GLY A 115 -9.09 1.71 -12.49
N VAL A 116 -8.94 0.47 -12.04
CA VAL A 116 -8.54 -0.67 -12.86
C VAL A 116 -9.78 -1.31 -13.47
N VAL A 117 -9.61 -1.91 -14.64
CA VAL A 117 -10.69 -2.62 -15.34
C VAL A 117 -10.49 -4.11 -15.18
N VAL A 118 -11.49 -4.82 -14.67
CA VAL A 118 -11.47 -6.28 -14.58
C VAL A 118 -12.21 -6.87 -15.77
N ARG A 119 -11.55 -7.73 -16.55
CA ARG A 119 -12.16 -8.47 -17.68
C ARG A 119 -11.79 -9.95 -17.59
N GLY A 120 -12.78 -10.78 -17.28
CA GLY A 120 -12.55 -12.20 -17.01
C GLY A 120 -11.57 -12.37 -15.86
N GLU A 121 -10.41 -12.98 -16.13
CA GLU A 121 -9.37 -13.17 -15.11
C GLU A 121 -8.31 -12.06 -15.04
N LEU A 122 -8.34 -11.13 -15.98
CA LEU A 122 -7.32 -10.12 -16.14
C LEU A 122 -7.72 -8.81 -15.45
N VAL A 123 -6.72 -8.15 -14.87
CA VAL A 123 -6.82 -6.79 -14.34
C VAL A 123 -6.02 -5.90 -15.26
N PHE A 124 -6.70 -4.93 -15.84
CA PHE A 124 -6.18 -3.97 -16.79
C PHE A 124 -5.92 -2.65 -16.09
N VAL A 125 -4.68 -2.17 -16.19
CA VAL A 125 -4.20 -0.93 -15.57
C VAL A 125 -3.91 0.09 -16.65
N ASP A 126 -4.44 1.30 -16.53
CA ASP A 126 -4.27 2.31 -17.57
C ASP A 126 -2.80 2.73 -17.73
N ARG A 127 -2.53 3.38 -18.85
CA ARG A 127 -1.21 3.88 -19.23
C ARG A 127 -0.53 4.77 -18.18
N ARG A 128 -1.26 5.68 -17.52
CA ARG A 128 -0.69 6.61 -16.53
C ARG A 128 -0.22 5.85 -15.30
N ARG A 129 -1.04 4.92 -14.79
CA ARG A 129 -0.68 4.03 -13.68
C ARG A 129 0.49 3.11 -14.05
N THR A 130 0.47 2.55 -15.26
CA THR A 130 1.57 1.74 -15.81
C THR A 130 2.92 2.47 -15.76
N ILE A 131 2.95 3.73 -16.19
CA ILE A 131 4.16 4.58 -16.15
C ILE A 131 4.68 4.74 -14.71
N ARG A 132 3.79 4.96 -13.74
CA ARG A 132 4.16 5.13 -12.33
C ARG A 132 4.70 3.84 -11.71
N ILE A 133 4.04 2.70 -11.97
CA ILE A 133 4.46 1.38 -11.49
C ILE A 133 5.87 1.04 -12.01
N LEU A 134 6.12 1.26 -13.31
CA LEU A 134 7.41 0.98 -13.95
C LEU A 134 8.50 2.03 -13.65
N ASP A 135 8.18 3.10 -12.92
CA ASP A 135 9.08 4.21 -12.59
C ASP A 135 9.74 4.85 -13.84
N THR A 136 8.92 5.07 -14.87
CA THR A 136 9.35 5.51 -16.20
C THR A 136 8.60 6.76 -16.66
N ASN A 137 8.69 7.08 -17.95
CA ASN A 137 7.88 8.10 -18.61
C ASN A 137 7.23 7.52 -19.88
N GLY A 138 6.37 8.31 -20.53
CA GLY A 138 5.67 7.87 -21.75
C GLY A 138 6.61 7.46 -22.90
N LYS A 139 7.78 8.10 -23.03
CA LYS A 139 8.79 7.73 -24.03
C LYS A 139 9.39 6.36 -23.73
N GLY A 140 9.72 6.09 -22.46
CA GLY A 140 10.26 4.81 -22.00
C GLY A 140 9.28 3.66 -22.22
N LEU A 141 8.01 3.86 -21.86
CA LEU A 141 6.94 2.88 -22.11
C LEU A 141 6.75 2.63 -23.61
N ASN A 142 6.67 3.70 -24.43
CA ASN A 142 6.51 3.55 -25.88
C ASN A 142 7.68 2.82 -26.53
N ALA A 143 8.91 3.10 -26.09
CA ALA A 143 10.09 2.43 -26.61
C ALA A 143 10.10 0.94 -26.25
N ALA A 144 9.69 0.57 -25.02
CA ALA A 144 9.56 -0.82 -24.61
C ALA A 144 8.45 -1.54 -25.39
N ARG A 145 7.27 -0.91 -25.53
CA ARG A 145 6.17 -1.42 -26.35
C ARG A 145 6.60 -1.65 -27.80
N LYS A 146 7.24 -0.66 -28.41
CA LYS A 146 7.75 -0.75 -29.79
C LYS A 146 8.68 -1.94 -29.95
N ARG A 147 9.65 -2.11 -29.03
CA ARG A 147 10.56 -3.28 -29.06
C ARG A 147 9.85 -4.61 -28.87
N GLU A 148 8.83 -4.69 -28.02
CA GLU A 148 8.02 -5.92 -27.84
C GLU A 148 7.11 -6.20 -29.04
N GLN A 149 6.68 -5.18 -29.79
CA GLN A 149 5.86 -5.31 -30.98
C GLN A 149 6.69 -5.66 -32.23
N GLU A 150 7.87 -5.05 -32.37
CA GLU A 150 8.82 -5.23 -33.47
C GLU A 150 9.78 -6.41 -33.25
N ASN A 151 9.70 -7.06 -32.08
CA ASN A 151 10.45 -8.28 -31.83
C ASN A 151 9.89 -9.40 -32.72
N ASP A 152 10.39 -9.48 -33.95
CA ASP A 152 10.31 -10.67 -34.81
C ASP A 152 11.44 -11.68 -34.44
N SER A 153 12.02 -11.58 -33.25
CA SER A 153 13.32 -12.16 -32.97
C SER A 153 13.29 -13.62 -32.50
N LEU A 154 14.29 -14.35 -33.00
CA LEU A 154 14.83 -15.70 -32.75
C LEU A 154 14.63 -16.37 -31.38
N ASP A 155 14.12 -15.66 -30.37
CA ASP A 155 13.84 -16.16 -29.01
C ASP A 155 12.40 -16.71 -28.86
N GLY A 156 11.59 -16.69 -29.93
CA GLY A 156 10.25 -17.31 -29.97
C GLY A 156 9.16 -16.58 -29.17
N ARG A 157 9.37 -15.33 -28.74
CA ARG A 157 8.35 -14.55 -28.03
C ARG A 157 7.35 -13.95 -29.03
N ASN A 158 6.08 -14.34 -28.92
CA ASN A 158 5.00 -13.77 -29.72
C ASN A 158 4.83 -12.27 -29.47
N GLN A 159 4.41 -11.52 -30.48
CA GLN A 159 4.04 -10.10 -30.34
C GLN A 159 2.96 -9.89 -29.27
N LEU A 160 2.86 -8.67 -28.73
CA LEU A 160 1.81 -8.28 -27.78
C LEU A 160 0.43 -8.40 -28.44
N LYS A 161 -0.53 -9.03 -27.75
CA LYS A 161 -1.88 -9.29 -28.24
C LYS A 161 -2.91 -8.42 -27.52
N ILE A 162 -3.81 -7.81 -28.29
CA ILE A 162 -4.98 -7.09 -27.76
C ILE A 162 -5.89 -8.08 -27.01
N GLY A 163 -6.45 -7.67 -25.88
CA GLY A 163 -7.31 -8.48 -25.02
C GLY A 163 -6.57 -9.52 -24.18
N LYS A 164 -5.25 -9.68 -24.38
CA LYS A 164 -4.38 -10.56 -23.58
C LYS A 164 -3.30 -9.77 -22.85
N ASP A 165 -2.43 -9.08 -23.60
CA ASP A 165 -1.30 -8.35 -23.06
C ASP A 165 -1.68 -6.89 -22.78
N PHE A 166 -2.45 -6.25 -23.67
CA PHE A 166 -2.95 -4.89 -23.53
C PHE A 166 -4.37 -4.77 -24.14
N ASP A 167 -5.05 -3.67 -23.88
CA ASP A 167 -6.38 -3.37 -24.44
C ASP A 167 -6.56 -1.86 -24.69
N ILE A 168 -7.54 -1.48 -25.50
CA ILE A 168 -7.93 -0.10 -25.74
C ILE A 168 -9.38 0.07 -25.26
N ILE A 169 -9.58 0.87 -24.23
CA ILE A 169 -10.87 1.11 -23.58
C ILE A 169 -11.11 2.62 -23.60
N ASP A 170 -12.19 3.04 -24.27
CA ASP A 170 -12.54 4.46 -24.45
C ASP A 170 -11.40 5.32 -25.01
N GLY A 171 -10.64 4.75 -25.95
CA GLY A 171 -9.47 5.39 -26.58
C GLY A 171 -8.22 5.44 -25.70
N VAL A 172 -8.25 4.87 -24.50
CA VAL A 172 -7.11 4.80 -23.56
C VAL A 172 -6.51 3.39 -23.57
N GLU A 173 -5.19 3.31 -23.60
CA GLU A 173 -4.44 2.05 -23.52
C GLU A 173 -4.38 1.54 -22.07
N TYR A 174 -4.72 0.27 -21.89
CA TYR A 174 -4.59 -0.46 -20.64
C TYR A 174 -3.68 -1.67 -20.79
N TRP A 175 -2.99 -2.03 -19.71
CA TRP A 175 -2.04 -3.13 -19.66
C TRP A 175 -2.51 -4.20 -18.68
N SER A 176 -2.53 -5.45 -19.15
CA SER A 176 -2.81 -6.61 -18.30
C SER A 176 -1.61 -6.99 -17.43
N GLN A 177 -1.78 -7.99 -16.58
CA GLN A 177 -0.68 -8.66 -15.86
C GLN A 177 0.44 -9.12 -16.80
N SER A 178 0.09 -9.87 -17.83
CA SER A 178 1.06 -10.43 -18.76
C SER A 178 1.80 -9.34 -19.55
N GLY A 179 1.09 -8.30 -19.99
CA GLY A 179 1.69 -7.16 -20.68
C GLY A 179 2.64 -6.37 -19.78
N MET A 180 2.25 -6.14 -18.52
CA MET A 180 3.10 -5.45 -17.54
C MET A 180 4.40 -6.20 -17.26
N VAL A 181 4.32 -7.51 -17.05
CA VAL A 181 5.51 -8.36 -16.83
C VAL A 181 6.42 -8.33 -18.06
N ARG A 182 5.87 -8.43 -19.27
CA ARG A 182 6.65 -8.38 -20.50
C ARG A 182 7.38 -7.06 -20.68
N ILE A 183 6.68 -5.93 -20.50
CA ILE A 183 7.30 -4.60 -20.59
C ILE A 183 8.36 -4.42 -19.50
N ALA A 184 8.07 -4.83 -18.27
CA ALA A 184 9.04 -4.75 -17.16
C ALA A 184 10.30 -5.55 -17.47
N LYS A 185 10.17 -6.77 -17.99
CA LYS A 185 11.28 -7.63 -18.41
C LYS A 185 12.08 -7.02 -19.56
N ASN A 186 11.42 -6.49 -20.59
CA ASN A 186 12.10 -5.78 -21.67
C ASN A 186 12.93 -4.61 -21.13
N MET A 187 12.37 -3.86 -20.19
CA MET A 187 13.05 -2.71 -19.58
C MET A 187 14.23 -3.13 -18.69
N SER A 188 14.10 -4.19 -17.89
CA SER A 188 15.19 -4.65 -17.03
C SER A 188 16.39 -5.15 -17.85
N GLU A 189 16.13 -5.80 -19.00
CA GLU A 189 17.17 -6.26 -19.92
C GLU A 189 17.87 -5.09 -20.64
N LYS A 190 17.11 -4.07 -21.11
CA LYS A 190 17.59 -3.05 -22.06
C LYS A 190 17.97 -1.68 -21.48
N LEU A 191 17.50 -1.31 -20.29
CA LEU A 191 17.83 0.02 -19.70
C LEU A 191 19.30 0.14 -19.33
N ALA A 192 19.96 1.29 -19.48
CA ALA A 192 21.37 1.43 -19.05
C ALA A 192 21.52 1.61 -17.53
N GLN A 193 20.56 2.28 -16.90
CA GLN A 193 20.64 2.70 -15.49
C GLN A 193 20.38 1.54 -14.53
N LYS A 194 21.38 1.18 -13.71
CA LYS A 194 21.33 0.05 -12.75
C LYS A 194 20.14 0.10 -11.79
N SER A 195 19.83 1.29 -11.25
CA SER A 195 18.70 1.45 -10.31
C SER A 195 17.36 1.13 -10.97
N ARG A 196 17.14 1.60 -12.21
CA ARG A 196 15.92 1.35 -12.97
C ARG A 196 15.83 -0.10 -13.47
N LYS A 197 16.95 -0.72 -13.86
CA LYS A 197 16.99 -2.16 -14.16
C LYS A 197 16.48 -2.96 -12.98
N ALA A 198 17.05 -2.73 -11.80
CA ALA A 198 16.66 -3.47 -10.61
C ALA A 198 15.22 -3.16 -10.16
N TRP A 199 14.70 -1.95 -10.41
CA TRP A 199 13.29 -1.63 -10.15
C TRP A 199 12.36 -2.42 -11.08
N THR A 200 12.63 -2.40 -12.38
CA THR A 200 11.81 -3.09 -13.39
C THR A 200 11.93 -4.62 -13.28
N GLU A 201 13.08 -5.14 -12.87
CA GLU A 201 13.26 -6.54 -12.50
C GLU A 201 12.38 -6.91 -11.30
N ALA A 202 12.38 -6.10 -10.24
CA ALA A 202 11.49 -6.31 -9.10
C ALA A 202 10.00 -6.22 -9.48
N VAL A 203 9.61 -5.36 -10.43
CA VAL A 203 8.25 -5.36 -10.99
C VAL A 203 7.94 -6.70 -11.65
N CYS A 204 8.82 -7.20 -12.52
CA CYS A 204 8.66 -8.49 -13.19
C CYS A 204 8.43 -9.64 -12.20
N GLU A 205 9.10 -9.61 -11.06
CA GLU A 205 9.04 -10.67 -10.04
C GLU A 205 7.78 -10.64 -9.18
N VAL A 206 7.21 -9.46 -8.90
CA VAL A 206 6.12 -9.33 -7.90
C VAL A 206 4.78 -8.90 -8.48
N TYR A 207 4.72 -8.47 -9.75
CA TYR A 207 3.53 -7.84 -10.31
C TYR A 207 2.31 -8.74 -10.30
N GLU A 208 2.43 -9.97 -10.80
CA GLU A 208 1.31 -10.92 -10.89
C GLU A 208 0.74 -11.24 -9.51
N ASP A 209 1.61 -11.58 -8.55
CA ASP A 209 1.20 -11.85 -7.17
C ASP A 209 0.52 -10.66 -6.50
N ALA A 210 1.05 -9.45 -6.72
CA ALA A 210 0.49 -8.22 -6.16
C ALA A 210 -0.90 -7.93 -6.75
N ILE A 211 -1.05 -8.04 -8.07
CA ILE A 211 -2.34 -7.82 -8.73
C ILE A 211 -3.34 -8.92 -8.40
N ASN A 212 -2.95 -10.19 -8.30
CA ASN A 212 -3.88 -11.26 -7.94
C ASN A 212 -4.42 -11.07 -6.51
N GLN A 213 -3.61 -10.58 -5.58
CA GLN A 213 -4.09 -10.18 -4.26
C GLN A 213 -5.02 -8.97 -4.33
N GLN A 214 -4.69 -7.97 -5.15
CA GLN A 214 -5.54 -6.81 -5.34
C GLN A 214 -6.88 -7.16 -5.99
N ARG A 215 -6.90 -8.10 -6.95
CA ARG A 215 -8.12 -8.63 -7.55
C ARG A 215 -9.01 -9.28 -6.51
N LYS A 216 -8.48 -10.15 -5.64
CA LYS A 216 -9.26 -10.72 -4.52
C LYS A 216 -9.86 -9.64 -3.62
N TYR A 217 -9.15 -8.53 -3.44
CA TYR A 217 -9.65 -7.38 -2.68
C TYR A 217 -10.80 -6.65 -3.41
N LEU A 218 -10.71 -6.50 -4.74
CA LEU A 218 -11.75 -5.93 -5.60
C LEU A 218 -12.97 -6.84 -5.68
N ASP A 219 -12.78 -8.13 -5.94
CA ASP A 219 -13.85 -9.14 -6.02
C ASP A 219 -14.62 -9.27 -4.70
N SER A 220 -13.95 -9.03 -3.56
CA SER A 220 -14.56 -9.05 -2.23
C SER A 220 -15.08 -7.69 -1.76
N PHE A 221 -15.07 -6.65 -2.59
CA PHE A 221 -15.50 -5.31 -2.21
C PHE A 221 -16.93 -5.30 -1.69
N ASP A 222 -17.88 -5.87 -2.43
CA ASP A 222 -19.29 -5.93 -2.06
C ASP A 222 -19.50 -6.71 -0.76
N ALA A 223 -18.83 -7.85 -0.61
CA ALA A 223 -18.86 -8.65 0.61
C ALA A 223 -18.24 -7.92 1.82
N ARG A 224 -17.29 -7.01 1.60
CA ARG A 224 -16.71 -6.16 2.66
C ARG A 224 -17.65 -5.02 3.04
N VAL A 225 -18.24 -4.35 2.07
CA VAL A 225 -19.25 -3.30 2.30
C VAL A 225 -20.43 -3.89 3.05
N GLN A 226 -20.94 -5.05 2.61
CA GLN A 226 -22.03 -5.74 3.29
C GLN A 226 -21.67 -6.11 4.74
N ARG A 227 -20.48 -6.68 4.98
CA ARG A 227 -20.02 -6.97 6.35
C ARG A 227 -19.91 -5.72 7.23
N ALA A 228 -19.45 -4.60 6.69
CA ALA A 228 -19.39 -3.34 7.42
C ALA A 228 -20.81 -2.81 7.75
N MET A 229 -21.75 -2.91 6.80
CA MET A 229 -23.16 -2.57 7.02
C MET A 229 -23.76 -3.46 8.12
N ASP A 230 -23.53 -4.77 8.09
CA ASP A 230 -24.03 -5.71 9.09
C ASP A 230 -23.44 -5.42 10.48
N GLN A 231 -22.15 -5.08 10.56
CA GLN A 231 -21.49 -4.69 11.81
C GLN A 231 -22.08 -3.40 12.40
N VAL A 232 -22.32 -2.39 11.57
CA VAL A 232 -22.95 -1.12 12.01
C VAL A 232 -24.39 -1.36 12.44
N LYS A 233 -25.14 -2.18 11.69
CA LYS A 233 -26.51 -2.59 12.03
C LYS A 233 -26.55 -3.33 13.38
N ALA A 234 -25.60 -4.23 13.63
CA ALA A 234 -25.47 -4.94 14.90
C ALA A 234 -25.07 -4.00 16.06
N ALA A 235 -24.07 -3.13 15.84
CA ALA A 235 -23.60 -2.16 16.83
C ALA A 235 -24.68 -1.12 17.21
N ALA A 236 -25.55 -0.77 16.27
CA ALA A 236 -26.71 0.08 16.54
C ALA A 236 -27.71 -0.59 17.51
N ASN A 237 -27.63 -1.91 17.72
CA ASN A 237 -28.43 -2.67 18.68
C ASN A 237 -29.93 -2.34 18.56
N ARG A 238 -30.45 -2.50 17.35
CA ARG A 238 -31.85 -2.23 16.97
C ARG A 238 -32.30 -0.79 17.24
N LYS A 239 -31.38 0.17 17.29
CA LYS A 239 -31.68 1.58 17.58
C LYS A 239 -31.38 2.45 16.36
N CYS A 240 -32.35 3.25 15.95
CA CYS A 240 -32.16 4.30 14.96
C CYS A 240 -31.16 5.33 15.49
N GLN A 241 -30.10 5.62 14.75
CA GLN A 241 -29.10 6.59 15.17
C GLN A 241 -29.55 8.04 14.95
N VAL A 242 -30.60 8.26 14.16
CA VAL A 242 -31.21 9.58 13.93
C VAL A 242 -32.24 9.89 15.03
N THR A 243 -33.26 9.04 15.21
CA THR A 243 -34.37 9.29 16.16
C THR A 243 -34.10 8.78 17.58
N LEU A 244 -33.07 7.95 17.76
CA LEU A 244 -32.78 7.20 18.99
C LEU A 244 -33.86 6.18 19.40
N GLU A 245 -34.88 5.97 18.56
CA GLU A 245 -35.91 4.95 18.78
C GLU A 245 -35.33 3.55 18.64
N ARG A 246 -35.78 2.64 19.51
CA ARG A 246 -35.35 1.24 19.49
C ARG A 246 -36.48 0.38 18.97
N GLN A 247 -36.18 -0.48 18.01
CA GLN A 247 -37.10 -1.47 17.46
C GLN A 247 -37.57 -2.39 18.59
N ARG A 248 -38.89 -2.52 18.74
CA ARG A 248 -39.51 -3.40 19.74
C ARG A 248 -40.43 -4.40 19.04
N PRO A 249 -40.70 -5.57 19.65
CA PRO A 249 -41.60 -6.55 19.05
C PRO A 249 -42.99 -6.00 18.71
N HIS A 250 -43.52 -5.08 19.51
CA HIS A 250 -44.84 -4.44 19.32
C HIS A 250 -44.81 -3.17 18.45
N ALA A 251 -43.62 -2.73 18.03
CA ALA A 251 -43.42 -1.55 17.19
C ALA A 251 -42.18 -1.81 16.30
N PRO A 252 -42.29 -2.75 15.34
CA PRO A 252 -41.21 -3.03 14.43
C PRO A 252 -41.06 -1.86 13.45
N PHE A 253 -39.82 -1.61 13.04
CA PHE A 253 -39.50 -0.78 11.90
C PHE A 253 -38.30 -1.40 11.18
N ASP A 254 -38.17 -1.10 9.89
CA ASP A 254 -37.05 -1.58 9.10
C ASP A 254 -35.83 -0.67 9.29
N MET A 255 -34.71 -1.30 9.64
CA MET A 255 -33.44 -0.63 9.89
C MET A 255 -32.55 -0.74 8.66
N HIS A 256 -32.26 0.40 8.06
CA HIS A 256 -31.43 0.56 6.88
C HIS A 256 -30.09 1.17 7.26
N ILE A 257 -29.08 0.90 6.43
CA ILE A 257 -27.78 1.55 6.53
C ILE A 257 -27.65 2.53 5.38
N HIS A 258 -27.47 3.80 5.73
CA HIS A 258 -27.19 4.87 4.80
C HIS A 258 -25.68 5.12 4.70
N HIS A 259 -25.20 5.34 3.47
CA HIS A 259 -23.86 5.80 3.17
C HIS A 259 -23.86 7.33 3.11
N LEU A 260 -23.18 8.00 4.06
CA LEU A 260 -23.14 9.46 4.12
C LEU A 260 -22.42 10.07 2.90
N PHE A 261 -21.26 9.52 2.57
CA PHE A 261 -20.68 9.63 1.23
C PHE A 261 -21.12 8.45 0.40
N ASP A 262 -21.71 8.73 -0.76
CA ASP A 262 -22.24 7.71 -1.66
C ASP A 262 -21.17 6.71 -2.09
N ARG A 263 -21.54 5.42 -2.05
CA ARG A 263 -20.70 4.30 -2.49
C ARG A 263 -20.27 4.44 -3.94
N SER A 264 -21.10 5.03 -4.80
CA SER A 264 -20.80 5.13 -6.23
C SER A 264 -19.70 6.18 -6.51
N THR A 265 -19.72 7.29 -5.78
CA THR A 265 -18.75 8.40 -5.95
C THR A 265 -17.53 8.26 -5.05
N ARG A 266 -17.67 7.58 -3.90
CA ARG A 266 -16.63 7.39 -2.88
C ARG A 266 -16.53 5.92 -2.42
N PRO A 267 -16.16 4.98 -3.32
CA PRO A 267 -16.02 3.58 -2.97
C PRO A 267 -14.92 3.33 -1.91
N ASP A 268 -13.93 4.23 -1.82
CA ASP A 268 -12.89 4.22 -0.78
C ASP A 268 -13.46 4.33 0.65
N LEU A 269 -14.62 4.97 0.81
CA LEU A 269 -15.30 5.17 2.09
C LEU A 269 -16.43 4.16 2.36
N ALA A 270 -16.81 3.35 1.37
CA ALA A 270 -18.04 2.54 1.42
C ALA A 270 -18.09 1.49 2.54
N ALA A 271 -16.93 1.01 3.00
CA ALA A 271 -16.83 0.03 4.08
C ALA A 271 -16.42 0.64 5.44
N ARG A 272 -16.25 1.97 5.53
CA ARG A 272 -15.86 2.61 6.78
C ARG A 272 -17.06 2.80 7.70
N HIS A 273 -16.94 2.41 8.96
CA HIS A 273 -18.04 2.53 9.93
C HIS A 273 -18.46 3.98 10.20
N ASP A 274 -17.55 4.93 10.12
CA ASP A 274 -17.85 6.36 10.32
C ASP A 274 -18.69 6.95 9.18
N ASN A 275 -18.58 6.39 7.96
CA ASN A 275 -19.39 6.73 6.79
C ASN A 275 -20.78 6.06 6.75
N LEU A 276 -21.05 5.12 7.65
CA LEU A 276 -22.30 4.37 7.71
C LEU A 276 -23.19 4.86 8.85
N LEU A 277 -24.49 4.93 8.59
CA LEU A 277 -25.48 5.38 9.55
C LEU A 277 -26.71 4.47 9.55
N ALA A 278 -26.98 3.82 10.68
CA ALA A 278 -28.17 2.99 10.86
C ALA A 278 -29.38 3.87 11.20
N MET A 279 -30.41 3.81 10.38
CA MET A 279 -31.61 4.65 10.52
C MET A 279 -32.88 3.90 10.12
N HIS A 280 -34.03 4.51 10.38
CA HIS A 280 -35.30 4.01 9.85
C HIS A 280 -35.35 4.13 8.33
N GLU A 281 -36.10 3.21 7.73
CA GLU A 281 -36.41 3.26 6.30
C GLU A 281 -37.13 4.56 5.88
N ASP A 282 -38.07 5.07 6.69
CA ASP A 282 -38.85 6.28 6.34
C ASP A 282 -37.94 7.51 6.17
N ILE A 283 -36.98 7.70 7.07
CA ILE A 283 -35.98 8.77 7.01
C ILE A 283 -35.04 8.55 5.82
N HIS A 284 -34.61 7.31 5.58
CA HIS A 284 -33.73 6.97 4.47
C HIS A 284 -34.38 7.27 3.11
N GLN A 285 -35.60 6.78 2.90
CA GLN A 285 -36.37 7.04 1.68
C GLN A 285 -36.74 8.52 1.54
N GLY A 286 -37.13 9.17 2.65
CA GLY A 286 -37.44 10.59 2.69
C GLY A 286 -36.26 11.46 2.25
N PHE A 287 -35.06 11.15 2.73
CA PHE A 287 -33.83 11.80 2.31
C PHE A 287 -33.59 11.65 0.80
N HIS A 288 -33.59 10.43 0.28
CA HIS A 288 -33.34 10.18 -1.14
C HIS A 288 -34.41 10.78 -2.06
N LYS A 289 -35.65 10.88 -1.59
CA LYS A 289 -36.73 11.57 -2.30
C LYS A 289 -36.53 13.09 -2.33
N TRP A 290 -36.04 13.68 -1.24
CA TRP A 290 -35.78 15.12 -1.14
C TRP A 290 -34.52 15.55 -1.90
N HIS A 291 -33.41 14.83 -1.72
CA HIS A 291 -32.12 15.16 -2.30
C HIS A 291 -32.05 14.91 -3.82
N GLY A 292 -32.87 13.99 -4.32
CA GLY A 292 -32.75 13.47 -5.67
C GLY A 292 -31.61 12.44 -5.79
N SER A 293 -31.61 11.68 -6.88
CA SER A 293 -30.68 10.57 -7.15
C SER A 293 -29.23 11.00 -7.44
N SER A 294 -28.85 12.22 -7.07
CA SER A 294 -27.48 12.74 -7.08
C SER A 294 -26.66 12.15 -5.92
N GLY A 295 -25.34 12.01 -6.10
CA GLY A 295 -24.44 11.46 -5.09
C GLY A 295 -24.61 12.10 -3.71
N CYS A 296 -24.54 11.28 -2.66
CA CYS A 296 -24.73 11.70 -1.27
C CYS A 296 -23.42 12.23 -0.67
N GLU A 297 -23.55 13.32 0.10
CA GLU A 297 -22.48 13.83 0.96
C GLU A 297 -23.05 14.11 2.36
N PRO A 298 -22.23 14.01 3.42
CA PRO A 298 -22.63 14.31 4.80
C PRO A 298 -23.41 15.63 4.96
N GLN A 299 -23.00 16.69 4.25
CA GLN A 299 -23.66 18.00 4.32
C GLN A 299 -25.12 17.95 3.84
N HIS A 300 -25.42 17.20 2.76
CA HIS A 300 -26.78 17.07 2.23
C HIS A 300 -27.70 16.41 3.26
N PHE A 301 -27.18 15.43 4.01
CA PHE A 301 -27.94 14.77 5.07
C PHE A 301 -28.19 15.70 6.27
N VAL A 302 -27.22 16.56 6.62
CA VAL A 302 -27.41 17.61 7.64
C VAL A 302 -28.51 18.59 7.22
N GLU A 303 -28.49 19.05 5.97
CA GLU A 303 -29.52 19.93 5.42
C GLU A 303 -30.90 19.28 5.47
N TYR A 304 -31.02 18.01 5.10
CA TYR A 304 -32.28 17.27 5.22
C TYR A 304 -32.79 17.19 6.67
N LEU A 305 -31.92 16.83 7.61
CA LEU A 305 -32.31 16.70 9.02
C LEU A 305 -32.76 18.02 9.64
N THR A 306 -32.17 19.13 9.20
CA THR A 306 -32.46 20.47 9.73
C THR A 306 -33.65 21.15 9.04
N SER A 307 -33.80 20.98 7.73
CA SER A 307 -34.83 21.66 6.93
C SER A 307 -36.12 20.86 6.75
N VAL A 308 -36.06 19.53 6.75
CA VAL A 308 -37.21 18.65 6.50
C VAL A 308 -37.63 17.90 7.76
N GLU A 309 -36.67 17.26 8.45
CA GLU A 309 -36.94 16.47 9.66
C GLU A 309 -36.77 17.27 10.96
N GLY A 310 -36.62 18.59 10.88
CA GLY A 310 -36.30 19.45 12.03
C GLY A 310 -37.29 19.30 13.19
N TRP A 311 -38.56 19.05 12.88
CA TRP A 311 -39.64 18.79 13.84
C TRP A 311 -39.35 17.61 14.78
N ARG A 312 -38.53 16.62 14.37
CA ARG A 312 -38.14 15.48 15.21
C ARG A 312 -37.17 15.88 16.33
N PHE A 313 -36.57 17.06 16.25
CA PHE A 313 -35.51 17.51 17.14
C PHE A 313 -35.89 18.68 18.06
N GLU A 314 -37.17 19.05 18.14
CA GLU A 314 -37.65 20.20 18.95
C GLU A 314 -37.40 20.04 20.46
N LYS A 315 -37.37 18.81 20.97
CA LYS A 315 -37.11 18.55 22.39
C LYS A 315 -35.64 18.80 22.71
N PRO A 316 -35.28 19.41 23.86
CA PRO A 316 -33.89 19.76 24.19
C PRO A 316 -32.89 18.60 24.06
N LYS A 317 -33.29 17.40 24.47
CA LYS A 317 -32.46 16.19 24.35
C LYS A 317 -32.21 15.79 22.89
N MET A 318 -33.21 15.96 22.03
CA MET A 318 -33.10 15.63 20.61
C MET A 318 -32.34 16.73 19.85
N ALA A 319 -32.52 18.00 20.21
CA ALA A 319 -31.69 19.09 19.71
C ALA A 319 -30.20 18.86 20.01
N ALA A 320 -29.87 18.48 21.25
CA ALA A 320 -28.49 18.13 21.62
C ALA A 320 -27.95 16.92 20.84
N HIS A 321 -28.82 15.94 20.55
CA HIS A 321 -28.45 14.78 19.72
C HIS A 321 -28.21 15.17 18.27
N LEU A 322 -29.06 16.01 17.68
CA LEU A 322 -28.87 16.55 16.33
C LEU A 322 -27.53 17.28 16.22
N GLN A 323 -27.19 18.13 17.20
CA GLN A 323 -25.90 18.82 17.22
C GLN A 323 -24.72 17.84 17.23
N ASN A 324 -24.81 16.72 17.96
CA ASN A 324 -23.78 15.70 17.96
C ASN A 324 -23.66 14.98 16.60
N LEU A 325 -24.78 14.72 15.92
CA LEU A 325 -24.76 14.17 14.56
C LEU A 325 -24.13 15.16 13.58
N MET A 326 -24.50 16.43 13.63
CA MET A 326 -23.92 17.49 12.80
C MET A 326 -22.41 17.59 13.01
N ASN A 327 -21.94 17.66 14.26
CA ASN A 327 -20.51 17.71 14.57
C ASN A 327 -19.76 16.47 14.02
N ARG A 328 -20.38 15.28 14.09
CA ARG A 328 -19.82 14.05 13.51
C ARG A 328 -19.74 14.15 11.98
N PHE A 329 -20.82 14.58 11.33
CA PHE A 329 -20.92 14.63 9.87
C PHE A 329 -20.04 15.73 9.28
N GLU A 330 -19.96 16.90 9.91
CA GLU A 330 -19.02 17.96 9.55
C GLU A 330 -17.57 17.51 9.71
N LYS A 331 -17.24 16.77 10.78
CA LYS A 331 -15.90 16.21 10.93
C LYS A 331 -15.60 15.23 9.79
N LEU A 332 -16.53 14.34 9.48
CA LEU A 332 -16.39 13.40 8.38
C LEU A 332 -16.23 14.14 7.03
N GLN A 333 -17.04 15.17 6.77
CA GLN A 333 -16.92 16.04 5.60
C GLN A 333 -15.53 16.64 5.56
N ARG A 334 -15.09 17.38 6.59
CA ARG A 334 -13.76 18.01 6.63
C ARG A 334 -12.60 17.03 6.44
N ASP A 335 -12.73 15.81 6.95
CA ASP A 335 -11.69 14.79 6.84
C ASP A 335 -11.55 14.26 5.40
N PHE A 336 -12.56 14.40 4.54
CA PHE A 336 -12.62 13.75 3.23
C PHE A 336 -13.08 14.61 2.05
N GLU A 337 -13.59 15.81 2.29
CA GLU A 337 -13.98 16.82 1.31
C GLU A 337 -12.72 17.39 0.67
N ASN A 338 -12.69 17.43 -0.67
CA ASN A 338 -11.54 17.85 -1.48
C ASN A 338 -10.26 17.03 -1.32
N ARG A 339 -10.27 15.92 -0.56
CA ARG A 339 -9.20 14.94 -0.72
C ARG A 339 -9.39 14.30 -2.09
N PRO A 340 -8.43 14.43 -3.02
CA PRO A 340 -8.52 13.71 -4.28
C PRO A 340 -8.73 12.25 -3.93
N PHE A 341 -9.65 11.61 -4.64
CA PHE A 341 -9.76 10.16 -4.66
C PHE A 341 -8.33 9.61 -4.72
N ILE A 342 -7.84 9.05 -3.60
CA ILE A 342 -6.49 8.48 -3.55
C ILE A 342 -6.65 7.14 -4.23
N SER A 343 -6.53 7.22 -5.56
CA SER A 343 -6.78 6.19 -6.54
C SER A 343 -5.64 5.20 -6.68
#